data_AF-A0A4Q2QRK0-F1
#
_entry.id   AF-A0A4Q2QRK0-F1
#
_cell.length_a   1.000
_cell.length_b   1.000
_cell.length_c   1.000
_cell.angle_alpha   90.00
_cell.angle_beta   90.00
_cell.angle_gamma   90.00
#
_symmetry.space_group_name_H-M   'P 1'
#
loop_
_entity.id
_entity.type
_entity.pdbx_description
1 polymer ?
#
loop_
_entity_poly.entity_id
_entity_poly.type
_entity_poly.pdbx_seq_one_letter_code
_entity_poly.pdbx_strand_id
1 'polypeptide(L)'
;IEQIMAVFDSKADADYLAKSVTAEAIAANDYNLSVSSYVEAKDTREIVDIAELNAELKKTVTRIDQLRTDIDAIVAEIEGSEVQA
;
A
#
# COMPACT_ATOMS: atom_id res chain seq x y z
N ILE A 1 -1.21 -18.63 -25.09
CA ILE A 1 -0.07 -18.66 -26.04
C ILE A 1 -0.17 -17.53 -27.06
N GLU A 2 -1.33 -17.24 -27.64
CA GLU A 2 -1.51 -16.12 -28.61
C GLU A 2 -0.94 -14.78 -28.13
N GLN A 3 -1.19 -14.38 -26.88
CA GLN A 3 -0.63 -13.14 -26.32
C GLN A 3 0.90 -13.12 -26.32
N ILE A 4 1.53 -14.25 -26.00
CA ILE A 4 3.00 -14.39 -26.02
C ILE A 4 3.51 -14.26 -27.46
N MET A 5 2.81 -14.87 -28.42
CA MET A 5 3.16 -14.79 -29.84
C MET A 5 3.01 -13.37 -30.39
N ALA A 6 1.97 -12.63 -30.00
CA ALA A 6 1.75 -11.26 -30.44
C ALA A 6 2.80 -10.29 -29.89
N VAL A 7 3.16 -10.42 -28.60
CA VAL A 7 4.23 -9.62 -27.98
C VAL A 7 5.57 -9.97 -28.60
N PHE A 8 5.83 -11.25 -28.88
CA PHE A 8 7.03 -11.66 -29.59
C PHE A 8 7.08 -11.08 -31.00
N ASP A 9 6.00 -11.15 -31.78
CA ASP A 9 5.97 -10.66 -33.16
C ASP A 9 6.21 -9.14 -33.24
N SER A 10 5.53 -8.38 -32.39
CA SER A 10 5.67 -6.92 -32.33
C SER A 10 7.02 -6.45 -31.79
N LYS A 11 7.71 -7.27 -30.98
CA LYS A 11 8.94 -6.89 -30.25
C LYS A 11 8.79 -5.61 -29.43
N ALA A 12 7.54 -5.30 -29.05
CA ALA A 12 7.22 -4.11 -28.27
C ALA A 12 7.49 -4.35 -26.78
N ASP A 13 7.89 -3.29 -26.09
CA ASP A 13 8.01 -3.29 -24.64
C ASP A 13 6.62 -3.33 -24.00
N ALA A 14 6.46 -4.17 -22.99
CA ALA A 14 5.23 -4.31 -22.22
C ALA A 14 5.59 -4.44 -20.73
N ASP A 15 5.14 -3.47 -19.93
CA ASP A 15 5.42 -3.42 -18.50
C ASP A 15 5.07 -4.73 -17.81
N TYR A 16 6.00 -5.19 -16.96
CA TYR A 16 5.91 -6.44 -16.21
C TYR A 16 5.77 -7.73 -17.04
N LEU A 17 5.95 -7.66 -18.38
CA LEU A 17 5.73 -8.78 -19.29
C LEU A 17 6.91 -9.03 -20.23
N ALA A 18 7.36 -8.01 -20.97
CA ALA A 18 8.40 -8.15 -21.99
C ALA A 18 9.19 -6.87 -22.20
N LYS A 19 10.47 -7.02 -22.52
CA LYS A 19 11.34 -5.91 -22.89
C LYS A 19 12.25 -6.32 -24.04
N SER A 20 12.34 -5.46 -25.05
CA SER A 20 13.25 -5.58 -26.17
C SER A 20 14.57 -4.90 -25.81
N VAL A 21 15.64 -5.68 -25.77
CA VAL A 21 16.95 -5.25 -25.27
C VAL A 21 17.98 -5.41 -26.38
N THR A 22 18.86 -4.43 -26.56
CA THR A 22 19.91 -4.51 -27.59
C THR A 22 21.02 -5.48 -27.19
N ALA A 23 21.78 -5.94 -28.19
CA ALA A 23 22.89 -6.86 -27.95
C ALA A 23 24.00 -6.23 -27.08
N GLU A 24 24.22 -4.92 -27.21
CA GLU A 24 25.20 -4.17 -26.42
C GLU A 24 24.80 -4.13 -24.94
N ALA A 25 23.51 -3.93 -24.65
CA ALA A 25 23.00 -3.93 -23.29
C ALA A 25 23.07 -5.32 -22.63
N ILE A 26 22.88 -6.39 -23.41
CA ILE A 26 23.09 -7.77 -22.95
C ILE A 26 24.57 -8.02 -22.66
N ALA A 27 25.48 -7.56 -23.53
CA ALA A 27 26.92 -7.69 -23.33
C ALA A 27 27.41 -6.92 -22.09
N ALA A 28 26.86 -5.73 -21.83
CA ALA A 28 27.14 -4.94 -20.64
C ALA A 28 26.64 -5.61 -19.34
N ASN A 29 25.61 -6.46 -19.44
CA ASN A 29 25.07 -7.25 -18.34
C ASN A 29 25.62 -8.69 -18.32
N ASP A 30 26.87 -8.87 -18.78
CA ASP A 30 27.61 -10.15 -18.79
C ASP A 30 26.85 -11.30 -19.47
N TYR A 31 26.13 -10.98 -20.55
CA TYR A 31 25.28 -11.92 -21.30
C TYR A 31 24.23 -12.65 -20.44
N ASN A 32 23.83 -12.04 -19.32
CA ASN A 32 22.73 -12.55 -18.52
C ASN A 32 21.44 -12.43 -19.32
N LEU A 33 20.71 -13.54 -19.52
CA LEU A 33 19.44 -13.60 -20.25
C LEU A 33 18.24 -13.87 -19.33
N SER A 34 18.43 -13.75 -18.01
CA SER A 34 17.33 -13.91 -17.06
C SER A 34 16.29 -12.82 -17.27
N VAL A 35 15.02 -13.22 -17.39
CA VAL A 35 13.88 -12.29 -17.57
C VAL A 35 13.83 -11.26 -16.45
N SER A 36 14.15 -11.66 -15.21
CA SER A 36 14.18 -10.79 -14.03
C SER A 36 15.23 -9.68 -14.10
N SER A 37 16.21 -9.80 -15.00
CA SER A 37 17.26 -8.79 -15.18
C SER A 37 16.80 -7.63 -16.08
N TYR A 38 15.68 -7.79 -16.79
CA TYR A 38 15.21 -6.81 -17.78
C TYR A 38 13.75 -6.42 -17.62
N VAL A 39 12.94 -7.27 -16.99
CA VAL A 39 11.52 -7.03 -16.75
C VAL A 39 11.31 -6.86 -15.25
N GLU A 40 10.79 -5.71 -14.85
CA GLU A 40 10.39 -5.45 -13.47
C GLU A 40 9.24 -6.38 -13.09
N ALA A 41 9.26 -6.94 -11.89
CA ALA A 41 8.13 -7.74 -11.42
C ALA A 41 6.98 -6.82 -11.03
N LYS A 42 5.76 -7.17 -11.44
CA LYS A 42 4.57 -6.44 -11.01
C LYS A 42 4.46 -6.49 -9.50
N ASP A 43 4.28 -5.33 -8.87
CA ASP A 43 3.90 -5.27 -7.46
C ASP A 43 2.50 -5.86 -7.30
N THR A 44 2.41 -6.96 -6.56
CA THR A 44 1.16 -7.71 -6.32
C THR A 44 0.62 -7.48 -4.92
N ARG A 45 1.21 -6.56 -4.15
CA ARG A 45 0.73 -6.22 -2.82
C ARG A 45 -0.65 -5.59 -2.90
N GLU A 46 -1.45 -5.83 -1.86
CA GLU A 46 -2.77 -5.23 -1.74
C GLU A 46 -2.67 -3.70 -1.68
N ILE A 47 -3.46 -3.03 -2.51
CA ILE A 47 -3.59 -1.58 -2.48
C ILE A 47 -4.49 -1.26 -1.29
N VAL A 48 -3.88 -0.84 -0.18
CA VAL A 48 -4.62 -0.37 1.00
C VAL A 48 -5.06 1.08 0.76
N ASP A 49 -6.36 1.37 0.90
CA ASP A 49 -6.84 2.75 0.90
C ASP A 49 -6.44 3.45 2.21
N ILE A 50 -5.33 4.16 2.15
CA ILE A 50 -4.79 4.92 3.28
C ILE A 50 -5.73 6.08 3.67
N ALA A 51 -6.52 6.61 2.74
CA ALA A 51 -7.46 7.70 3.05
C ALA A 51 -8.66 7.17 3.84
N GLU A 52 -9.21 6.02 3.46
CA GLU A 52 -10.27 5.32 4.19
C GLU A 52 -9.79 4.92 5.59
N LEU A 53 -8.62 4.27 5.69
CA LEU A 53 -8.04 3.87 6.97
C LEU A 53 -7.86 5.06 7.92
N ASN A 54 -7.35 6.19 7.43
CA ASN A 54 -7.19 7.39 8.24
C ASN A 54 -8.53 8.02 8.65
N ALA A 55 -9.58 7.89 7.82
CA ALA A 55 -10.90 8.36 8.18
C ALA A 55 -11.52 7.52 9.30
N GLU A 56 -11.34 6.19 9.28
CA GLU A 56 -11.78 5.30 10.36
C GLU A 56 -11.02 5.54 11.66
N LEU A 57 -9.71 5.74 11.57
CA LEU A 57 -8.88 6.09 12.73
C LEU A 57 -9.37 7.38 13.38
N LYS A 58 -9.63 8.43 12.60
CA LYS A 58 -10.18 9.70 13.14
C LYS A 58 -11.52 9.52 13.82
N LYS A 59 -12.45 8.78 13.20
CA LYS A 59 -13.77 8.48 13.83
C LYS A 59 -13.60 7.77 15.16
N THR A 60 -12.69 6.79 15.22
CA THR A 60 -12.42 6.03 16.43
C THR A 60 -11.82 6.92 17.52
N VAL A 61 -10.85 7.76 17.18
CA VAL A 61 -10.24 8.72 18.11
C VAL A 61 -11.28 9.70 18.65
N THR A 62 -12.13 10.29 17.80
CA THR A 62 -13.21 11.18 18.26
C THR A 62 -14.15 10.49 19.24
N ARG A 63 -14.46 9.20 19.02
CA ARG A 63 -15.31 8.43 19.94
C ARG A 63 -14.60 8.17 21.28
N ILE A 64 -13.29 7.91 21.26
CA ILE A 64 -12.48 7.77 22.48
C ILE A 64 -12.45 9.09 23.26
N ASP A 65 -12.26 10.22 22.59
CA ASP A 65 -12.22 11.55 23.22
C ASP A 65 -13.55 11.91 23.89
N GLN A 66 -14.67 11.59 23.23
CA GLN A 66 -16.00 11.76 23.84
C GLN A 66 -16.15 10.91 25.09
N LEU A 67 -15.81 9.61 25.01
CA LEU A 67 -15.91 8.71 26.15
C LEU A 67 -15.02 9.15 27.33
N ARG A 68 -13.84 9.70 27.05
CA ARG A 68 -12.97 10.28 28.09
C ARG A 68 -13.61 11.49 28.76
N THR A 69 -14.19 12.39 27.98
CA THR A 69 -14.89 13.57 28.51
C THR A 69 -16.08 13.16 29.38
N ASP A 70 -16.84 12.15 28.95
CA ASP A 70 -17.97 11.62 29.72
C ASP A 70 -17.50 11.00 31.05
N ILE A 71 -16.37 10.27 31.03
CA ILE A 71 -15.75 9.72 32.25
C ILE A 71 -15.29 10.86 33.19
N ASP A 72 -14.61 11.87 32.65
CA ASP A 72 -14.13 13.01 33.44
C ASP A 72 -15.30 13.77 34.10
N ALA A 73 -16.44 13.89 33.40
CA ALA A 73 -17.66 14.48 33.95
C ALA A 73 -18.25 13.65 35.10
N ILE A 74 -18.29 12.32 34.96
CA ILE A 74 -18.76 11.40 36.01
C ILE A 74 -17.84 11.47 37.23
N VAL A 75 -16.52 11.49 37.02
CA VAL A 75 -15.53 11.61 38.11
C VAL A 75 -15.72 12.92 38.85
N ALA A 76 -15.87 14.04 38.14
CA ALA A 76 -16.10 15.34 38.76
C ALA A 76 -17.41 15.39 39.56
N GLU A 77 -18.47 14.72 39.11
CA GLU A 77 -19.74 14.60 39.84
C GLU A 77 -19.55 13.82 41.15
N ILE A 78 -18.83 12.70 41.11
CA ILE A 78 -18.56 11.86 42.28
C ILE A 78 -17.68 12.62 43.29
N GLU A 79 -16.58 13.22 42.85
CA GLU A 79 -15.68 14.01 43.70
C GLU A 79 -16.41 15.22 44.32
N GLY A 80 -17.27 15.91 43.56
CA GLY A 80 -18.08 17.01 44.08
C GLY A 80 -19.12 16.57 45.12
N SER A 81 -19.60 15.33 45.03
CA SER A 81 -20.59 14.75 45.95
C SER A 81 -19.95 14.30 47.27
N GLU A 82 -18.70 13.80 47.25
CA GLU A 82 -17.98 13.41 48.46
C GLU A 82 -17.55 14.61 49.32
N VAL A 83 -17.32 15.78 48.72
CA VAL A 83 -16.89 17.00 49.45
C VAL A 83 -18.04 17.68 50.22
N GLN A 84 -19.29 17.32 49.93
CA GLN A 84 -20.48 17.86 50.60
C GLN A 84 -21.08 16.96 51.69
N ALA A 85 -20.48 15.79 51.96
CA ALA A 85 -20.93 14.82 52.97
C ALA A 85 -20.16 14.92 54.30
#